data_AF-A0A8S2AYM7-F1
#
_entry.id   AF-A0A8S2AYM7-F1
#
_cell.length_a   1.000
_cell.length_b   1.000
_cell.length_c   1.000
_cell.angle_alpha   90.00
_cell.angle_beta   90.00
_cell.angle_gamma   90.00
#
_symmetry.space_group_name_H-M   'P 1'
#
loop_
_entity.id
_entity.type
_entity.pdbx_description
1 polymer ?
#
loop_
_entity_poly.entity_id
_entity_poly.type
_entity_poly.pdbx_seq_one_letter_code
_entity_poly.pdbx_strand_id
1 'polypeptide(L)'
;MVTLPVSYLPAFYYDPLIHPISNTNKDRRERKVYDDDDFALPEGVEPLLKDTTAAGISLLFAPRPFVMRSGRTRRAEDIPLVSEWFKEHCPPAYLVKVRVSYQKLLKCYMVNELHHRPPKAQKKKHLFSYLAATKFFQITELDWVEVGLQVCRQEEFKLLAS
;
A
#
# COMPACT_ATOMS: atom_id res chain seq x y z
N MET A 1 -20.48 7.05 -18.45
CA MET A 1 -21.14 7.37 -17.17
C MET A 1 -20.10 8.03 -16.29
N VAL A 2 -20.19 9.35 -16.14
CA VAL A 2 -19.24 10.15 -15.36
C VAL A 2 -19.56 9.92 -13.89
N THR A 3 -18.69 9.21 -13.16
CA THR A 3 -18.73 9.17 -11.70
C THR A 3 -18.44 10.58 -11.21
N LEU A 4 -19.47 11.26 -10.71
CA LEU A 4 -19.28 12.50 -9.94
C LEU A 4 -18.26 12.21 -8.83
N PRO A 5 -17.31 13.12 -8.55
CA PRO A 5 -16.37 12.91 -7.47
C PRO A 5 -17.15 12.74 -6.17
N VAL A 6 -16.85 11.67 -5.43
CA VAL A 6 -17.44 11.25 -4.15
C VAL A 6 -17.26 12.31 -3.03
N SER A 7 -16.76 13.50 -3.36
CA SER A 7 -16.41 14.57 -2.43
C SER A 7 -17.58 15.41 -1.93
N TYR A 8 -18.81 15.24 -2.46
CA TYR A 8 -19.98 16.05 -2.09
C TYR A 8 -21.01 15.32 -1.21
N LEU A 9 -20.87 14.01 -1.01
CA LEU A 9 -21.78 13.24 -0.17
C LEU A 9 -21.23 13.13 1.27
N PRO A 10 -22.09 13.16 2.30
CA PRO A 10 -21.66 12.95 3.69
C PRO A 10 -20.95 11.60 3.87
N ALA A 11 -20.04 11.52 4.84
CA ALA A 11 -19.31 10.28 5.15
C ALA A 11 -20.25 9.11 5.50
N PHE A 12 -21.39 9.40 6.11
CA PHE A 12 -22.46 8.44 6.37
C PHE A 12 -23.68 8.82 5.54
N TYR A 13 -23.86 8.13 4.42
CA TYR A 13 -24.96 8.31 3.50
C TYR A 13 -25.54 6.93 3.14
N TYR A 14 -26.86 6.85 3.00
CA TYR A 14 -27.51 5.62 2.58
C TYR A 14 -27.31 5.42 1.07
N ASP A 15 -26.32 4.60 0.71
CA ASP A 15 -25.98 4.31 -0.69
C ASP A 15 -27.14 3.57 -1.39
N PRO A 16 -27.61 4.03 -2.58
CA PRO A 16 -28.61 3.34 -3.38
C PRO A 16 -28.28 1.88 -3.73
N LEU A 17 -27.01 1.47 -3.65
CA LEU A 17 -26.58 0.07 -3.79
C LEU A 17 -27.03 -0.81 -2.60
N ILE A 18 -27.38 -0.22 -1.46
CA ILE A 18 -27.85 -0.94 -0.26
C ILE A 18 -29.36 -1.18 -0.38
N HIS A 19 -29.76 -2.44 -0.24
CA HIS A 19 -31.19 -2.82 -0.27
C HIS A 19 -32.01 -2.10 0.80
N PRO A 20 -33.13 -1.42 0.44
CA PRO A 20 -33.94 -0.63 1.36
C PRO A 20 -34.49 -1.48 2.51
N ILE A 21 -34.45 -0.92 3.73
CA ILE A 21 -34.99 -1.57 4.92
C ILE A 21 -36.52 -1.43 4.90
N SER A 22 -37.24 -2.55 4.80
CA SER A 22 -38.69 -2.58 4.95
C SER A 22 -39.09 -2.73 6.41
N ASN A 23 -40.02 -1.90 6.88
CA ASN A 23 -40.53 -2.00 8.24
C ASN A 23 -41.74 -2.95 8.28
N THR A 24 -41.50 -4.23 8.57
CA THR A 24 -42.53 -5.28 8.59
C THR A 24 -43.13 -5.53 9.97
N ASN A 25 -42.62 -4.90 11.03
CA ASN A 25 -42.97 -5.22 12.41
C ASN A 25 -43.53 -4.00 13.14
N LYS A 26 -44.84 -3.75 12.96
CA LYS A 26 -45.57 -2.63 13.59
C LYS A 26 -45.90 -2.85 15.08
N ASP A 27 -45.71 -4.06 15.61
CA ASP A 27 -46.17 -4.42 16.96
C ASP A 27 -45.18 -4.10 18.08
N ARG A 28 -44.00 -3.54 17.75
CA ARG A 28 -43.04 -3.10 18.77
C ARG A 28 -43.50 -1.76 19.35
N ARG A 29 -44.21 -1.83 20.49
CA ARG A 29 -44.63 -0.69 21.33
C ARG A 29 -43.52 0.35 21.49
N GLU A 30 -43.70 1.51 20.88
CA GLU A 30 -43.02 2.72 21.32
C GLU A 30 -43.60 3.08 22.69
N ARG A 31 -42.77 2.96 23.74
CA ARG A 31 -43.10 3.54 25.04
C ARG A 31 -42.95 5.05 24.85
N LYS A 32 -44.04 5.72 24.45
CA LYS A 32 -44.08 7.19 24.43
C LYS A 32 -43.76 7.66 25.84
N VAL A 33 -42.57 8.22 26.02
CA VAL A 33 -42.27 9.03 27.19
C VAL A 33 -43.12 10.28 27.01
N TYR A 34 -44.03 10.52 27.96
CA TYR A 34 -44.84 11.74 27.96
C TYR A 34 -43.90 12.92 28.21
N ASP A 35 -44.07 13.97 27.42
CA ASP A 35 -43.41 15.27 27.62
C ASP A 35 -43.89 15.80 28.98
N ASP A 36 -43.03 15.72 29.98
CA ASP A 36 -43.15 16.53 31.19
C ASP A 36 -42.12 17.65 30.99
N ASP A 37 -42.62 18.85 30.70
CA ASP A 37 -42.01 19.98 29.99
C ASP A 37 -40.79 20.68 30.68
N ASP A 38 -39.86 19.96 31.31
CA ASP A 38 -38.77 20.60 32.09
C ASP A 38 -37.33 20.15 31.78
N PHE A 39 -37.11 19.26 30.80
CA PHE A 39 -35.75 18.83 30.45
C PHE A 39 -35.18 19.60 29.25
N ALA A 40 -34.30 20.58 29.52
CA ALA A 40 -33.51 21.26 28.50
C ALA A 40 -32.01 20.89 28.60
N LEU A 41 -31.36 20.71 27.45
CA LEU A 41 -29.91 20.56 27.39
C LEU A 41 -29.23 21.88 27.79
N PRO A 42 -28.18 21.86 28.64
CA PRO A 42 -27.43 23.06 29.01
C PRO A 42 -26.82 23.79 27.80
N GLU A 43 -26.68 25.10 27.93
CA GLU A 43 -26.05 25.94 26.91
C GLU A 43 -24.58 25.53 26.69
N GLY A 44 -24.17 25.37 25.43
CA GLY A 44 -22.83 24.91 25.05
C GLY A 44 -22.68 23.40 24.80
N VAL A 45 -23.77 22.61 24.94
CA VAL A 45 -23.79 21.21 24.52
C VAL A 45 -24.04 21.12 23.02
N GLU A 46 -22.98 20.98 22.25
CA GLU A 46 -23.02 20.78 20.79
C GLU A 46 -22.45 19.40 20.38
N PRO A 47 -22.81 18.89 19.18
CA PRO A 47 -22.23 17.66 18.65
C PRO A 47 -20.69 17.73 18.53
N LEU A 48 -20.01 16.74 19.09
CA LEU A 48 -18.58 16.80 19.45
C LEU A 48 -17.57 16.84 18.28
N LEU A 49 -17.91 16.42 17.06
CA LEU A 49 -16.89 16.05 16.06
C LEU A 49 -17.22 16.43 14.61
N LYS A 50 -16.24 16.98 13.87
CA LYS A 50 -16.27 17.16 12.41
C LYS A 50 -15.00 16.71 11.70
N ASP A 51 -15.26 16.03 10.57
CA ASP A 51 -14.61 16.05 9.26
C ASP A 51 -13.16 15.59 9.05
N THR A 52 -12.94 14.26 9.05
CA THR A 52 -12.06 13.52 8.10
C THR A 52 -12.51 12.05 7.86
N THR A 53 -13.70 11.68 8.34
CA THR A 53 -14.14 10.29 8.50
C THR A 53 -14.24 9.51 7.19
N ALA A 54 -14.73 10.14 6.11
CA ALA A 54 -14.88 9.48 4.81
C ALA A 54 -13.52 8.99 4.26
N ALA A 55 -12.51 9.86 4.26
CA ALA A 55 -11.17 9.50 3.81
C ALA A 55 -10.50 8.46 4.71
N GLY A 56 -10.72 8.54 6.04
CA GLY A 56 -10.26 7.54 6.99
C GLY A 56 -10.88 6.16 6.75
N ILE A 57 -12.18 6.10 6.47
CA ILE A 57 -12.87 4.85 6.10
C ILE A 57 -12.31 4.30 4.79
N SER A 58 -12.05 5.14 3.78
CA SER A 58 -11.44 4.67 2.52
C SER A 58 -10.06 4.05 2.74
N LEU A 59 -9.22 4.63 3.62
CA LEU A 59 -7.91 4.08 3.94
C LEU A 59 -7.98 2.74 4.69
N LEU A 60 -9.04 2.49 5.46
CA LEU A 60 -9.23 1.22 6.17
C LEU A 60 -9.32 0.02 5.22
N PHE A 61 -9.91 0.23 4.03
CA PHE A 61 -10.06 -0.82 3.01
C PHE A 61 -8.98 -0.75 1.91
N ALA A 62 -7.99 0.12 2.05
CA ALA A 62 -6.91 0.23 1.07
C ALA A 62 -5.98 -0.99 1.13
N PRO A 63 -5.30 -1.34 0.03
CA PRO A 63 -4.28 -2.39 0.05
C PRO A 63 -3.08 -1.96 0.91
N ARG A 64 -2.29 -2.93 1.38
CA ARG A 64 -0.98 -2.58 1.95
C ARG A 64 -0.12 -1.94 0.84
N PRO A 65 0.61 -0.86 1.13
CA PRO A 65 0.96 -0.34 2.47
C PRO A 65 0.00 0.70 3.05
N PHE A 66 -1.01 1.17 2.30
CA PHE A 66 -1.78 2.37 2.62
C PHE A 66 -2.75 2.24 3.80
N VAL A 67 -3.16 1.01 4.14
CA VAL A 67 -3.99 0.75 5.34
C VAL A 67 -3.22 0.95 6.66
N MET A 68 -1.89 0.99 6.62
CA MET A 68 -1.05 1.10 7.81
C MET A 68 -0.68 2.55 8.11
N ARG A 69 -0.78 2.96 9.38
CA ARG A 69 -0.35 4.30 9.84
C ARG A 69 1.16 4.42 10.02
N SER A 70 1.85 3.30 10.26
CA SER A 70 3.29 3.25 10.43
C SER A 70 3.85 1.93 9.89
N GLY A 71 5.11 1.95 9.46
CA GLY A 71 5.78 0.80 8.85
C GLY A 71 7.30 0.96 8.89
N ARG A 72 8.01 -0.08 8.44
CA ARG A 72 9.47 -0.03 8.27
C ARG A 72 9.80 0.39 6.84
N THR A 73 10.87 1.18 6.68
CA THR A 73 11.42 1.46 5.35
C THR A 73 11.89 0.15 4.70
N ARG A 74 11.63 0.02 3.41
CA ARG A 74 12.02 -1.14 2.60
C ARG A 74 12.93 -0.67 1.49
N ARG A 75 13.77 -1.56 0.96
CA ARG A 75 14.61 -1.24 -0.20
C ARG A 75 13.72 -1.08 -1.42
N ALA A 76 14.12 -0.24 -2.37
CA ALA A 76 13.34 0.00 -3.60
C ALA A 76 13.07 -1.30 -4.38
N GLU A 77 14.06 -2.20 -4.43
CA GLU A 77 13.95 -3.51 -5.10
C GLU A 77 12.98 -4.49 -4.41
N ASP A 78 12.71 -4.33 -3.12
CA ASP A 78 11.81 -5.22 -2.38
C ASP A 78 10.33 -4.89 -2.60
N ILE A 79 10.01 -3.85 -3.39
CA ILE A 79 8.64 -3.37 -3.63
C ILE A 79 8.18 -3.83 -5.02
N PRO A 80 7.39 -4.91 -5.13
CA PRO A 80 6.98 -5.44 -6.42
C PRO A 80 5.72 -4.71 -6.94
N LEU A 81 5.91 -3.54 -7.55
CA LEU A 81 4.82 -2.64 -8.00
C LEU A 81 3.79 -3.31 -8.91
N VAL A 82 4.24 -4.21 -9.80
CA VAL A 82 3.38 -4.86 -10.80
C VAL A 82 2.87 -6.24 -10.34
N SER A 83 3.14 -6.64 -9.09
CA SER A 83 2.84 -8.01 -8.66
C SER A 83 1.37 -8.33 -8.55
N GLU A 84 0.55 -7.35 -8.19
CA GLU A 84 -0.90 -7.55 -8.06
C GLU A 84 -1.53 -7.82 -9.43
N TRP A 85 -1.04 -7.15 -10.48
CA TRP A 85 -1.61 -7.26 -11.82
C TRP A 85 -1.56 -8.67 -12.40
N PHE A 86 -0.46 -9.41 -12.21
CA PHE A 86 -0.34 -10.78 -12.73
C PHE A 86 -0.89 -11.86 -11.78
N LYS A 87 -1.20 -11.49 -10.53
CA LYS A 87 -1.87 -12.38 -9.57
C LYS A 87 -3.39 -12.45 -9.84
N GLU A 88 -3.96 -11.40 -10.41
CA GLU A 88 -5.33 -11.38 -10.88
C GLU A 88 -5.50 -12.14 -12.20
N HIS A 89 -6.73 -12.60 -12.46
CA HIS A 89 -7.03 -13.31 -13.70
C HIS A 89 -6.90 -12.38 -14.91
N CYS A 90 -6.16 -12.82 -15.92
CA CYS A 90 -5.95 -12.06 -17.14
C CYS A 90 -7.26 -11.93 -17.94
N PRO A 91 -7.71 -10.71 -18.31
CA PRO A 91 -8.89 -10.53 -19.16
C PRO A 91 -8.78 -11.31 -20.48
N PRO A 92 -9.86 -11.97 -20.95
CA PRO A 92 -9.81 -12.80 -22.15
C PRO A 92 -9.58 -11.99 -23.45
N ALA A 93 -9.88 -10.68 -23.42
CA ALA A 93 -9.71 -9.77 -24.54
C ALA A 93 -8.24 -9.51 -24.93
N TYR A 94 -7.27 -9.79 -24.04
CA TYR A 94 -5.86 -9.55 -24.33
C TYR A 94 -5.26 -10.57 -25.28
N LEU A 95 -4.26 -10.15 -26.06
CA LEU A 95 -3.56 -10.99 -27.03
C LEU A 95 -2.89 -12.21 -26.37
N VAL A 96 -2.73 -13.30 -27.14
CA VAL A 96 -2.11 -14.56 -26.68
C VAL A 96 -0.75 -14.32 -26.00
N LYS A 97 0.09 -13.45 -26.57
CA LYS A 97 1.42 -13.12 -26.00
C LYS A 97 1.33 -12.60 -24.56
N VAL A 98 0.32 -11.78 -24.26
CA VAL A 98 0.11 -11.19 -22.94
C VAL A 98 -0.36 -12.28 -21.98
N ARG A 99 -1.33 -13.10 -22.38
CA ARG A 99 -1.85 -14.19 -21.55
C ARG A 99 -0.76 -15.22 -21.18
N VAL A 100 0.11 -15.58 -22.13
CA VAL A 100 1.27 -16.44 -21.86
C VAL A 100 2.27 -15.78 -20.91
N SER A 101 2.47 -14.45 -21.01
CA SER A 101 3.34 -13.73 -20.07
C SER A 101 2.81 -13.74 -18.63
N TYR A 102 1.49 -13.54 -18.44
CA TYR A 102 0.83 -13.65 -17.14
C TYR A 102 1.05 -15.03 -16.51
N GLN A 103 0.86 -16.09 -17.29
CA GLN A 103 1.11 -17.47 -16.85
C GLN A 103 2.56 -17.69 -16.41
N LYS A 104 3.54 -17.15 -17.16
CA LYS A 104 4.96 -17.26 -16.83
C LYS A 104 5.30 -16.54 -15.52
N LEU A 105 4.81 -15.31 -15.34
CA LEU A 105 5.04 -14.53 -14.11
C LEU A 105 4.41 -15.22 -12.90
N LEU A 106 3.18 -15.72 -13.04
CA LEU A 106 2.50 -16.47 -11.99
C LEU A 106 3.25 -17.76 -11.63
N LYS A 107 3.75 -18.49 -12.63
CA LYS A 107 4.59 -19.68 -12.41
C LYS A 107 5.84 -19.34 -11.61
N CYS A 108 6.57 -18.28 -11.97
CA CYS A 108 7.75 -17.85 -11.23
C CYS A 108 7.41 -17.50 -9.77
N TYR A 109 6.30 -16.78 -9.54
CA TYR A 109 5.81 -16.45 -8.21
C TYR A 109 5.52 -17.71 -7.38
N MET A 110 4.77 -18.67 -7.93
CA MET A 110 4.45 -19.92 -7.24
C MET A 110 5.69 -20.77 -6.94
N VAL A 111 6.65 -20.83 -7.85
CA VAL A 111 7.93 -21.54 -7.65
C VAL A 111 8.73 -20.90 -6.52
N ASN A 112 8.73 -19.56 -6.43
CA ASN A 112 9.41 -18.83 -5.36
C ASN A 112 8.76 -19.10 -4.00
N GLU A 113 7.43 -19.06 -3.92
CA GLU A 113 6.68 -19.37 -2.68
C GLU A 113 6.87 -20.84 -2.26
N LEU A 114 6.82 -21.78 -3.21
CA LEU A 114 6.96 -23.21 -2.93
C LEU A 114 8.33 -23.58 -2.38
N HIS A 115 9.39 -22.98 -2.92
CA HIS A 115 10.77 -23.25 -2.49
C HIS A 115 11.27 -22.27 -1.42
N HIS A 116 10.40 -21.41 -0.89
CA HIS A 116 10.77 -20.45 0.13
C HIS A 116 11.23 -21.17 1.41
N ARG A 117 12.46 -20.90 1.83
CA ARG A 117 13.02 -21.40 3.11
C ARG A 117 13.43 -20.22 3.98
N PRO A 118 13.21 -20.30 5.31
CA PRO A 118 13.65 -19.25 6.20
C PRO A 118 15.17 -19.05 6.08
N PRO A 119 15.65 -17.80 6.05
CA PRO A 119 17.08 -17.52 5.93
C PRO A 119 17.82 -18.11 7.13
N LYS A 120 18.94 -18.79 6.86
CA LYS A 120 19.79 -19.34 7.92
C LYS A 120 20.49 -18.21 8.66
N ALA A 121 20.57 -18.32 9.99
CA ALA A 121 21.37 -17.38 10.78
C ALA A 121 22.84 -17.45 10.34
N GLN A 122 23.39 -16.32 9.94
CA GLN A 122 24.78 -16.18 9.50
C GLN A 122 25.42 -14.99 10.21
N LYS A 123 26.74 -15.05 10.43
CA LYS A 123 27.50 -13.91 10.94
C LYS A 123 27.50 -12.80 9.88
N LYS A 124 27.04 -11.61 10.27
CA LYS A 124 27.00 -10.44 9.36
C LYS A 124 28.43 -10.03 8.99
N LYS A 125 28.71 -9.93 7.69
CA LYS A 125 29.98 -9.43 7.16
C LYS A 125 29.71 -8.08 6.48
N HIS A 126 30.33 -7.03 6.98
CA HIS A 126 30.17 -5.67 6.46
C HIS A 126 31.37 -5.27 5.60
N LEU A 127 31.41 -5.76 4.36
CA LEU A 127 32.57 -5.60 3.46
C LEU A 127 33.03 -4.15 3.32
N PHE A 128 32.10 -3.22 3.03
CA PHE A 128 32.44 -1.81 2.87
C PHE A 128 32.91 -1.15 4.17
N SER A 129 32.39 -1.58 5.32
CA SER A 129 32.89 -1.11 6.62
C SER A 129 34.32 -1.54 6.88
N TYR A 130 34.71 -2.75 6.47
CA TYR A 130 36.09 -3.21 6.55
C TYR A 130 37.02 -2.45 5.60
N LEU A 131 36.59 -2.22 4.36
CA LEU A 131 37.38 -1.49 3.37
C LEU A 131 37.61 -0.03 3.80
N ALA A 132 36.56 0.64 4.27
CA ALA A 132 36.63 2.02 4.76
C ALA A 132 37.50 2.20 6.00
N ALA A 133 37.69 1.15 6.81
CA ALA A 133 38.59 1.19 7.96
C ALA A 133 40.07 1.18 7.58
N THR A 134 40.41 0.79 6.34
CA THR A 134 41.79 0.80 5.86
C THR A 134 42.18 2.18 5.32
N LYS A 135 43.46 2.54 5.40
CA LYS A 135 43.99 3.80 4.87
C LYS A 135 43.89 3.98 3.35
N PHE A 136 43.58 2.91 2.62
CA PHE A 136 43.57 2.90 1.15
C PHE A 136 42.27 3.42 0.55
N PHE A 137 41.20 3.49 1.34
CA PHE A 137 39.88 3.91 0.88
C PHE A 137 39.47 5.19 1.59
N GLN A 138 38.91 6.13 0.84
CA GLN A 138 38.33 7.38 1.34
C GLN A 138 36.83 7.40 0.99
N ILE A 139 36.03 8.11 1.80
CA ILE A 139 34.59 8.26 1.59
C ILE A 139 34.31 9.69 1.12
N THR A 140 33.59 9.83 0.01
CA THR A 140 33.16 11.11 -0.56
C THR A 140 31.73 11.00 -1.06
N GLU A 141 31.04 12.13 -1.18
CA GLU A 141 29.71 12.22 -1.80
C GLU A 141 29.87 12.79 -3.21
N LEU A 142 29.33 12.11 -4.22
CA LEU A 142 29.44 12.46 -5.63
C LEU A 142 28.10 12.24 -6.35
N ASP A 143 27.91 12.90 -7.49
CA ASP A 143 26.74 12.68 -8.33
C ASP A 143 26.73 11.26 -8.94
N TRP A 144 25.55 10.67 -9.09
CA TRP A 144 25.41 9.29 -9.57
C TRP A 144 25.96 9.10 -10.98
N VAL A 145 25.83 10.12 -11.85
CA VAL A 145 26.38 10.10 -13.21
C VAL A 145 27.90 10.13 -13.19
N GLU A 146 28.49 10.94 -12.31
CA GLU A 146 29.95 11.03 -12.15
C GLU A 146 30.53 9.70 -11.67
N VAL A 147 29.93 9.10 -10.64
CA VAL A 147 30.34 7.78 -10.14
C VAL A 147 30.19 6.71 -11.22
N GLY A 148 29.08 6.73 -11.98
CA GLY A 148 28.86 5.81 -13.10
C GLY A 148 29.97 5.89 -14.15
N LEU A 149 30.37 7.09 -14.53
CA LEU A 149 31.45 7.30 -15.50
C LEU A 149 32.82 6.83 -14.97
N GLN A 150 33.08 7.04 -13.68
CA GLN A 150 34.31 6.57 -13.04
C GLN A 150 34.39 5.04 -13.04
N VAL A 151 33.29 4.33 -12.74
CA VAL A 151 33.24 2.86 -12.78
C VAL A 151 33.51 2.34 -14.19
N CYS A 152 32.87 2.91 -15.22
CA CYS A 152 33.12 2.50 -16.61
C CYS A 152 34.61 2.64 -17.02
N ARG A 153 35.25 3.75 -16.64
CA ARG A 153 36.69 3.95 -16.92
C ARG A 153 37.59 2.97 -16.16
N GLN A 154 37.25 2.63 -14.92
CA GLN A 154 38.02 1.67 -14.13
C GLN A 154 38.00 0.26 -14.73
N GLU A 155 36.88 -0.14 -15.34
CA GLU A 155 36.73 -1.42 -16.04
C GLU A 155 37.54 -1.46 -17.35
N GLU A 156 37.48 -0.39 -18.16
CA GLU A 156 38.21 -0.30 -19.43
C GLU A 156 39.74 -0.37 -19.24
N PHE A 157 40.28 0.33 -18.24
CA PHE A 157 41.72 0.29 -17.94
C PHE A 157 42.20 -1.07 -17.41
N LYS A 158 41.32 -1.88 -16.82
CA LYS A 158 41.67 -3.24 -16.34
C LYS A 158 41.64 -4.28 -17.45
N LEU A 159 40.76 -4.15 -18.43
CA LEU A 159 40.68 -5.09 -19.57
C LEU A 159 41.80 -4.90 -20.60
N LEU A 160 42.40 -3.71 -20.68
CA LEU A 160 43.54 -3.43 -21.57
C LEU A 160 44.92 -3.73 -20.94
N ALA A 161 44.97 -4.05 -19.63
CA ALA A 161 46.19 -4.33 -18.89
C ALA A 161 46.36 -5.80 -18.46
N SER A 162 45.51 -6.70 -18.99
CA SER A 162 45.60 -8.17 -18.86
C SER A 162 45.91 -8.80 -20.21
#